data_AF-T1CCX0-F1
#
_entry.id   AF-T1CCX0-F1
#
_cell.length_a   1.000
_cell.length_b   1.000
_cell.length_c   1.000
_cell.angle_alpha   90.00
_cell.angle_beta   90.00
_cell.angle_gamma   90.00
#
_symmetry.space_group_name_H-M   'P 1'
#
loop_
_entity.id
_entity.type
_entity.pdbx_description
1 polymer ?
#
loop_
_entity_poly.entity_id
_entity_poly.type
_entity_poly.pdbx_seq_one_letter_code
_entity_poly.pdbx_strand_id
1 'polypeptide(L)'
;MRAELLVPVLGFDDSDVLTWRGLQRIAADGTKKFALGTRPYGAFAIIPCGEDPLECAEVLRTSERFILCEGVGTALALHQATGQPVVAALSAGNLPVLARALAEKVADHVVVYADADGRAECEEQSYIGQRMAVEAARAFGGHARVA
;
A
#
# COMPACT_ATOMS: atom_id res chain seq x y z
N MET A 1 13.32 -25.81 6.34
CA MET A 1 12.63 -24.97 5.35
C MET A 1 12.28 -23.67 6.07
N ARG A 2 12.76 -22.50 5.62
CA ARG A 2 12.35 -21.22 6.23
C ARG A 2 11.01 -20.82 5.59
N ALA A 3 9.95 -20.77 6.38
CA ALA A 3 8.63 -20.34 5.90
C ALA A 3 8.64 -18.82 5.70
N GLU A 4 8.12 -18.37 4.56
CA GLU A 4 8.00 -16.96 4.20
C GLU A 4 6.61 -16.74 3.60
N LEU A 5 6.03 -15.59 3.90
CA LEU A 5 4.82 -15.11 3.23
C LEU A 5 5.24 -14.51 1.88
N LEU A 6 4.61 -14.98 0.81
CA LEU A 6 4.77 -14.43 -0.53
C LEU A 6 3.60 -13.49 -0.82
N VAL A 7 3.91 -12.25 -1.17
CA VAL A 7 2.93 -11.20 -1.40
C VAL A 7 3.04 -10.71 -2.85
N PRO A 8 1.99 -10.90 -3.66
CA PRO A 8 1.87 -10.29 -4.98
C PRO A 8 2.10 -8.78 -4.94
N VAL A 9 2.93 -8.28 -5.86
CA VAL A 9 3.13 -6.84 -6.02
C VAL A 9 2.57 -6.45 -7.38
N LEU A 10 1.58 -5.57 -7.34
CA LEU A 10 0.78 -5.11 -8.48
C LEU A 10 1.02 -3.63 -8.72
N GLY A 11 0.60 -3.12 -9.87
CA GLY A 11 0.65 -1.69 -10.17
C GLY A 11 0.04 -1.42 -11.53
N PHE A 12 -0.05 -0.14 -11.88
CA PHE A 12 -0.47 0.28 -13.21
C PHE A 12 0.75 0.43 -14.11
N ASP A 13 0.63 0.03 -15.37
CA ASP A 13 1.60 0.36 -16.40
C ASP A 13 1.34 1.75 -17.00
N ASP A 14 2.16 2.15 -17.99
CA ASP A 14 2.07 3.47 -18.62
C ASP A 14 0.77 3.66 -19.43
N SER A 15 0.00 2.60 -19.66
CA SER A 15 -1.32 2.62 -20.31
C SER A 15 -2.47 2.50 -19.30
N ASP A 16 -2.18 2.69 -18.00
CA ASP A 16 -3.11 2.56 -16.88
C ASP A 16 -3.75 1.16 -16.74
N VAL A 17 -3.11 0.14 -17.31
CA VAL A 17 -3.55 -1.25 -17.17
C VAL A 17 -2.95 -1.83 -15.90
N LEU A 18 -3.79 -2.50 -15.11
CA LEU A 18 -3.36 -3.17 -13.90
C LEU A 18 -2.52 -4.40 -14.28
N THR A 19 -1.34 -4.52 -13.68
CA THR A 19 -0.35 -5.54 -14.07
C THR A 19 0.49 -6.01 -12.88
N TRP A 20 1.15 -7.16 -13.07
CA TRP A 20 2.14 -7.68 -12.15
C TRP A 20 3.42 -6.84 -12.17
N ARG A 21 3.90 -6.47 -10.98
CA ARG A 21 5.13 -5.72 -10.78
C ARG A 21 6.20 -6.51 -10.04
N GLY A 22 5.85 -7.65 -9.45
CA GLY A 22 6.78 -8.61 -8.88
C GLY A 22 6.24 -9.27 -7.61
N LEU A 23 7.14 -9.51 -6.65
CA LEU A 23 6.85 -10.23 -5.42
C LEU A 23 7.58 -9.62 -4.23
N GLN A 24 6.88 -9.45 -3.11
CA GLN A 24 7.50 -9.19 -1.80
C GLN A 24 7.49 -10.48 -0.98
N ARG A 25 8.59 -10.74 -0.27
CA ARG A 25 8.77 -11.88 0.62
C ARG A 25 8.90 -11.35 2.03
N ILE A 26 8.09 -11.87 2.94
CA ILE A 26 8.11 -11.50 4.36
C ILE A 26 8.52 -12.74 5.15
N ALA A 27 9.68 -12.68 5.78
CA ALA A 27 10.18 -13.75 6.62
C ALA A 27 9.46 -13.79 7.97
N ALA A 28 9.57 -14.93 8.66
CA ALA A 28 8.96 -15.12 9.98
C ALA A 28 9.46 -14.13 11.05
N ASP A 29 10.65 -13.54 10.86
CA ASP A 29 11.20 -12.49 11.73
C ASP A 29 10.72 -11.08 11.35
N GLY A 30 9.84 -10.96 10.36
CA GLY A 30 9.32 -9.69 9.86
C GLY A 30 10.19 -9.03 8.80
N THR A 31 11.35 -9.59 8.43
CA THR A 31 12.20 -9.05 7.37
C THR A 31 11.47 -9.07 6.04
N LYS A 32 11.34 -7.90 5.40
CA LYS A 32 10.67 -7.73 4.10
C LYS A 32 11.73 -7.56 3.01
N LYS A 33 11.63 -8.32 1.93
CA LYS A 33 12.50 -8.17 0.75
C LYS A 33 11.70 -8.30 -0.53
N PHE A 34 12.04 -7.51 -1.53
CA PHE A 34 11.51 -7.70 -2.87
C PHE A 34 12.30 -8.78 -3.61
N ALA A 35 11.60 -9.62 -4.37
CA ALA A 35 12.24 -10.56 -5.29
C ALA A 35 12.94 -9.81 -6.42
N LEU A 36 14.00 -10.40 -6.97
CA LEU A 36 14.74 -9.82 -8.10
C LEU A 36 13.79 -9.50 -9.27
N GLY A 37 13.92 -8.31 -9.84
CA GLY A 37 13.08 -7.83 -10.93
C GLY A 37 11.78 -7.15 -10.48
N THR A 38 11.45 -7.17 -9.18
CA THR A 38 10.29 -6.43 -8.67
C THR A 38 10.48 -4.93 -8.84
N ARG A 39 9.44 -4.23 -9.30
CA ARG A 39 9.41 -2.77 -9.49
C ARG A 39 8.50 -2.14 -8.43
N PRO A 40 9.00 -1.84 -7.22
CA PRO A 40 8.16 -1.46 -6.08
C PRO A 40 7.64 -0.01 -6.14
N TYR A 41 8.30 0.86 -6.90
CA TYR A 41 7.90 2.27 -7.00
C TYR A 41 6.52 2.40 -7.67
N GLY A 42 5.58 3.04 -6.97
CA GLY A 42 4.17 3.15 -7.37
C GLY A 42 3.39 1.82 -7.37
N ALA A 43 4.03 0.73 -6.91
CA ALA A 43 3.40 -0.58 -6.82
C ALA A 43 2.80 -0.81 -5.43
N PHE A 44 1.94 -1.82 -5.32
CA PHE A 44 1.17 -2.09 -4.11
C PHE A 44 0.83 -3.57 -3.96
N ALA A 45 0.33 -3.93 -2.78
CA ALA A 45 -0.39 -5.18 -2.56
C ALA A 45 -1.83 -4.88 -2.13
N ILE A 46 -2.78 -5.73 -2.51
CA ILE A 46 -4.20 -5.61 -2.13
C ILE A 46 -4.55 -6.69 -1.11
N ILE A 47 -5.35 -6.32 -0.10
CA ILE A 47 -5.88 -7.23 0.93
C ILE A 47 -7.40 -7.04 1.03
N PRO A 48 -8.20 -8.12 0.98
CA PRO A 48 -7.76 -9.50 0.86
C PRO A 48 -7.20 -9.79 -0.53
N CYS A 49 -6.25 -10.72 -0.59
CA CYS A 49 -5.71 -11.25 -1.84
C CYS A 49 -6.33 -12.63 -2.04
N GLY A 50 -7.25 -12.74 -3.00
CA GLY A 50 -7.88 -14.00 -3.40
C GLY A 50 -7.00 -14.84 -4.32
N GLU A 51 -7.61 -15.72 -5.10
CA GLU A 51 -6.89 -16.59 -6.06
C GLU A 51 -6.25 -15.79 -7.20
N ASP A 52 -6.93 -14.76 -7.70
CA ASP A 52 -6.40 -13.82 -8.68
C ASP A 52 -6.18 -12.43 -8.04
N PRO A 53 -4.92 -12.03 -7.78
CA PRO A 53 -4.60 -10.73 -7.22
C PRO A 53 -4.98 -9.56 -8.13
N LEU A 54 -4.95 -9.73 -9.46
CA LEU A 54 -5.32 -8.67 -10.39
C LEU A 54 -6.83 -8.42 -10.32
N GLU A 55 -7.64 -9.48 -10.32
CA GLU A 55 -9.09 -9.37 -10.12
C GLU A 55 -9.42 -8.71 -8.78
N CYS A 56 -8.73 -9.09 -7.70
CA CYS A 56 -8.94 -8.47 -6.39
C CYS A 56 -8.64 -6.96 -6.39
N ALA A 57 -7.62 -6.53 -7.13
CA ALA A 57 -7.24 -5.12 -7.22
C ALA A 57 -8.17 -4.28 -8.12
N GLU A 58 -9.07 -4.88 -8.89
CA GLU A 58 -10.17 -4.16 -9.57
C GLU A 58 -11.14 -3.49 -8.59
N VAL A 59 -11.12 -3.90 -7.32
CA VAL A 59 -11.83 -3.22 -6.23
C VAL A 59 -11.47 -1.74 -6.15
N LEU A 60 -10.25 -1.36 -6.57
CA LEU A 60 -9.84 0.03 -6.60
C LEU A 60 -10.71 0.84 -7.56
N ARG A 61 -11.06 0.29 -8.73
CA ARG A 61 -11.88 1.00 -9.72
C ARG A 61 -13.37 1.02 -9.39
N THR A 62 -13.84 0.11 -8.52
CA THR A 62 -15.27 -0.14 -8.30
C THR A 62 -15.75 0.23 -6.89
N SER A 63 -14.87 0.24 -5.90
CA SER A 63 -15.24 0.54 -4.53
C SER A 63 -15.32 2.03 -4.28
N GLU A 64 -16.39 2.46 -3.63
CA GLU A 64 -16.52 3.83 -3.13
C GLU A 64 -15.46 4.11 -2.07
N ARG A 65 -15.07 3.12 -1.24
CA ARG A 65 -14.15 3.33 -0.11
C ARG A 65 -13.07 2.25 -0.04
N PHE A 66 -11.85 2.67 0.29
CA PHE A 66 -10.77 1.75 0.65
C PHE A 66 -9.80 2.40 1.64
N ILE A 67 -8.96 1.56 2.23
CA ILE A 67 -7.91 1.99 3.14
C ILE A 67 -6.56 1.91 2.43
N LEU A 68 -5.76 2.96 2.52
CA LEU A 68 -4.36 2.96 2.09
C LEU A 68 -3.48 2.83 3.34
N CYS A 69 -2.52 1.91 3.34
CA CYS A 69 -1.55 1.84 4.42
C CYS A 69 -0.12 1.54 3.97
N GLU A 70 0.83 1.68 4.88
CA GLU A 70 2.25 1.49 4.59
C GLU A 70 2.62 0.04 4.23
N GLY A 71 2.26 -0.93 5.07
CA GLY A 71 2.78 -2.30 4.97
C GLY A 71 1.71 -3.39 4.98
N VAL A 72 2.08 -4.58 4.53
CA VAL A 72 1.18 -5.75 4.43
C VAL A 72 0.65 -6.20 5.79
N GLY A 73 1.48 -6.20 6.84
CA GLY A 73 1.03 -6.56 8.20
C GLY A 73 -0.06 -5.62 8.71
N THR A 74 0.12 -4.31 8.51
CA THR A 74 -0.87 -3.28 8.81
C THR A 74 -2.13 -3.47 7.98
N ALA A 75 -2.00 -3.78 6.69
CA ALA A 75 -3.14 -4.04 5.81
C ALA A 75 -3.96 -5.25 6.27
N LEU A 76 -3.33 -6.35 6.69
CA LEU A 76 -4.01 -7.53 7.23
C LEU A 76 -4.80 -7.19 8.49
N ALA A 77 -4.17 -6.47 9.43
CA ALA A 77 -4.82 -6.07 10.68
C ALA A 77 -6.02 -5.14 10.42
N LEU A 78 -5.87 -4.17 9.51
CA LEU A 78 -6.93 -3.25 9.14
C LEU A 78 -8.09 -3.97 8.43
N HIS A 79 -7.80 -4.88 7.51
CA HIS A 79 -8.84 -5.68 6.86
C HIS A 79 -9.58 -6.54 7.88
N GLN A 80 -8.86 -7.22 8.78
CA GLN A 80 -9.46 -8.03 9.85
C GLN A 80 -10.36 -7.19 10.78
N ALA A 81 -9.97 -5.95 11.09
CA ALA A 81 -10.73 -5.08 11.99
C ALA A 81 -11.94 -4.39 11.33
N THR A 82 -11.87 -4.12 10.02
CA THR A 82 -12.84 -3.26 9.33
C THR A 82 -13.67 -3.95 8.25
N GLY A 83 -13.20 -5.09 7.74
CA GLY A 83 -13.74 -5.76 6.56
C GLY A 83 -13.52 -5.01 5.24
N GLN A 84 -12.86 -3.84 5.25
CA GLN A 84 -12.67 -3.03 4.04
C GLN A 84 -11.48 -3.53 3.22
N PRO A 85 -11.47 -3.31 1.89
CA PRO A 85 -10.27 -3.51 1.07
C PRO A 85 -9.15 -2.58 1.54
N VAL A 86 -7.94 -3.12 1.67
CA VAL A 86 -6.76 -2.39 2.11
C VAL A 86 -5.63 -2.53 1.12
N VAL A 87 -5.08 -1.40 0.70
CA VAL A 87 -3.95 -1.29 -0.21
C VAL A 87 -2.69 -1.01 0.59
N ALA A 88 -1.68 -1.89 0.51
CA ALA A 88 -0.38 -1.66 1.11
C ALA A 88 0.57 -1.03 0.09
N ALA A 89 1.12 0.16 0.39
CA ALA A 89 2.11 0.86 -0.43
C ALA A 89 3.51 0.25 -0.35
N LEU A 90 3.73 -0.70 0.55
CA LEU A 90 4.97 -1.48 0.75
C LEU A 90 6.16 -0.72 1.33
N SER A 91 6.05 0.61 1.52
CA SER A 91 6.95 1.46 2.31
C SER A 91 6.32 2.85 2.54
N ALA A 92 6.75 3.55 3.60
CA ALA A 92 6.29 4.92 3.89
C ALA A 92 6.47 5.85 2.69
N GLY A 93 7.67 5.88 2.09
CA GLY A 93 7.97 6.78 0.97
C GLY A 93 7.14 6.53 -0.30
N ASN A 94 6.52 5.34 -0.43
CA ASN A 94 5.69 5.01 -1.58
C ASN A 94 4.21 5.40 -1.39
N LEU A 95 3.77 5.73 -0.17
CA LEU A 95 2.40 6.21 0.10
C LEU A 95 2.00 7.39 -0.79
N PRO A 96 2.74 8.51 -0.84
CA PRO A 96 2.34 9.65 -1.67
C PRO A 96 2.49 9.38 -3.17
N VAL A 97 3.40 8.49 -3.57
CA VAL A 97 3.57 8.07 -4.97
C VAL A 97 2.32 7.33 -5.44
N LEU A 98 1.91 6.32 -4.68
CA LEU A 98 0.72 5.54 -4.99
C LEU A 98 -0.55 6.39 -4.90
N ALA A 99 -0.67 7.25 -3.88
CA ALA A 99 -1.82 8.14 -3.75
C ALA A 99 -2.01 9.03 -4.98
N ARG A 100 -0.93 9.61 -5.53
CA ARG A 100 -0.99 10.38 -6.79
C ARG A 100 -1.44 9.54 -7.97
N ALA A 101 -0.94 8.31 -8.10
CA ALA A 101 -1.35 7.40 -9.18
C ALA A 101 -2.83 6.99 -9.09
N LEU A 102 -3.38 6.95 -7.87
CA LEU A 102 -4.76 6.56 -7.60
C LEU A 102 -5.74 7.73 -7.61
N ALA A 103 -5.32 8.95 -7.32
CA ALA A 103 -6.20 10.11 -7.11
C ALA A 103 -7.13 10.42 -8.29
N GLU A 104 -6.70 10.17 -9.53
CA GLU A 104 -7.53 10.38 -10.73
C GLU A 104 -8.38 9.16 -11.11
N LYS A 105 -8.13 8.02 -10.45
CA LYS A 105 -8.63 6.71 -10.89
C LYS A 105 -9.70 6.17 -9.96
N VAL A 106 -9.65 6.49 -8.66
CA VAL A 106 -10.34 5.70 -7.65
C VAL A 106 -10.79 6.47 -6.40
N ALA A 107 -11.99 6.10 -5.93
CA ALA A 107 -12.63 6.30 -4.62
C ALA A 107 -12.86 7.72 -4.05
N ASP A 108 -14.10 7.91 -3.61
CA ASP A 108 -14.50 8.96 -2.66
C ASP A 108 -14.35 8.41 -1.23
N HIS A 109 -13.48 8.98 -0.40
CA HIS A 109 -13.23 8.57 1.00
C HIS A 109 -12.18 7.46 1.19
N VAL A 110 -10.91 7.84 1.03
CA VAL A 110 -9.73 7.05 1.40
C VAL A 110 -9.31 7.37 2.84
N VAL A 111 -9.08 6.34 3.64
CA VAL A 111 -8.43 6.51 4.96
C VAL A 111 -6.97 6.06 4.85
N VAL A 112 -6.04 6.92 5.22
CA VAL A 112 -4.60 6.64 5.17
C VAL A 112 -4.08 6.29 6.56
N TYR A 113 -3.42 5.13 6.67
CA TYR A 113 -2.70 4.67 7.86
C TYR A 113 -1.20 4.57 7.56
N ALA A 114 -0.37 4.92 8.52
CA ALA A 114 1.06 4.67 8.46
C ALA A 114 1.59 4.35 9.85
N ASP A 115 2.84 3.89 9.90
CA ASP A 115 3.47 3.56 11.16
C ASP A 115 3.69 4.85 11.98
N ALA A 116 3.54 4.72 13.31
CA ALA A 116 3.72 5.83 14.25
C ALA A 116 5.20 5.98 14.61
N ASP A 117 6.00 6.37 13.61
CA ASP A 117 7.46 6.50 13.75
C ASP A 117 7.86 7.57 14.77
N GLY A 118 8.97 7.33 15.46
CA GLY A 118 9.58 8.29 16.38
C GLY A 118 10.59 9.21 15.69
N ARG A 119 11.38 9.90 16.50
CA ARG A 119 12.63 10.50 16.04
C ARG A 119 13.62 9.41 15.65
N ALA A 120 14.27 9.61 14.51
CA ALA A 120 15.38 8.80 14.06
C ALA A 120 16.70 9.59 14.17
N GLU A 121 17.83 8.89 14.06
CA GLU A 121 19.15 9.54 14.02
C GLU A 121 19.30 10.47 12.82
N CYS A 122 18.71 10.07 11.69
CA CYS A 122 18.58 10.88 10.48
C CYS A 122 17.26 11.65 10.52
N GLU A 123 17.33 12.98 10.44
CA GLU A 123 16.17 13.85 10.55
C GLU A 123 15.13 13.56 9.46
N GLU A 124 15.58 13.21 8.25
CA GLU A 124 14.73 12.85 7.13
C GLU A 124 13.86 11.61 7.40
N GLN A 125 14.34 10.70 8.24
CA GLN A 125 13.63 9.48 8.66
C GLN A 125 12.74 9.70 9.90
N SER A 126 12.85 10.85 10.56
CA SER A 126 12.02 11.15 11.72
C SER A 126 10.57 11.31 11.31
N TYR A 127 9.68 10.60 12.00
CA TYR A 127 8.23 10.63 11.78
C TYR A 127 7.84 10.37 10.31
N ILE A 128 8.62 9.53 9.61
CA ILE A 128 8.48 9.36 8.16
C ILE A 128 7.11 8.79 7.77
N GLY A 129 6.61 7.78 8.48
CA GLY A 129 5.27 7.22 8.28
C GLY A 129 4.19 8.29 8.36
N GLN A 130 4.16 9.08 9.44
CA GLN A 130 3.17 10.14 9.63
C GLN A 130 3.27 11.22 8.55
N ARG A 131 4.49 11.66 8.21
CA ARG A 131 4.72 12.67 7.17
C ARG A 131 4.21 12.20 5.81
N MET A 132 4.55 10.97 5.43
CA MET A 132 4.14 10.39 4.15
C MET A 132 2.64 10.11 4.08
N ALA A 133 2.00 9.74 5.20
CA ALA A 133 0.54 9.62 5.28
C ALA A 133 -0.17 10.95 5.01
N VAL A 134 0.34 12.04 5.58
CA VAL A 134 -0.18 13.39 5.35
C VAL A 134 0.00 13.80 3.87
N GLU A 135 1.16 13.53 3.29
CA GLU A 135 1.39 13.80 1.86
C GLU A 135 0.48 12.98 0.94
N ALA A 136 0.25 11.71 1.27
CA ALA A 136 -0.68 10.85 0.54
C ALA A 136 -2.12 11.37 0.63
N ALA A 137 -2.59 11.74 1.82
CA ALA A 137 -3.91 12.32 2.00
C ALA A 137 -4.07 13.63 1.19
N ARG A 138 -3.04 14.48 1.15
CA ARG A 138 -3.04 15.69 0.31
C ARG A 138 -3.17 15.38 -1.17
N ALA A 139 -2.57 14.29 -1.66
CA ALA A 139 -2.66 13.90 -3.07
C ALA A 139 -4.10 13.51 -3.47
N PHE A 140 -4.88 12.92 -2.57
CA PHE A 140 -6.30 12.62 -2.78
C PHE A 140 -7.24 13.82 -2.60
N GLY A 141 -6.75 14.94 -2.04
CA GLY A 141 -7.54 16.14 -1.79
C GLY A 141 -8.64 15.92 -0.75
N GLY A 142 -9.85 16.44 -1.02
CA GLY A 142 -11.00 16.36 -0.10
C GLY A 142 -11.56 14.94 0.12
N HIS A 143 -11.06 13.96 -0.65
CA HIS A 143 -11.51 12.57 -0.60
C HIS A 143 -10.72 11.73 0.40
N ALA A 144 -9.74 12.28 1.12
CA ALA A 144 -8.96 11.48 2.07
C ALA A 144 -8.80 12.12 3.44
N ARG A 145 -8.56 11.25 4.43
CA ARG A 145 -8.11 11.65 5.77
C ARG A 145 -7.03 10.70 6.27
N VAL A 146 -6.17 11.21 7.15
CA VAL A 146 -5.26 10.39 7.95
C VAL A 146 -6.03 9.89 9.17
N ALA A 147 -5.79 8.64 9.58
CA ALA A 147 -6.40 8.03 10.76
C ALA A 147 -5.89 8.60 12.08
#